data_AF-A0A418SL80-F1
#
_entry.id   AF-A0A418SL80-F1
#
_cell.length_a   1.000
_cell.length_b   1.000
_cell.length_c   1.000
_cell.angle_alpha   90.00
_cell.angle_beta   90.00
_cell.angle_gamma   90.00
#
_symmetry.space_group_name_H-M   'P 1'
#
loop_
_entity.id
_entity.type
_entity.pdbx_description
1 polymer ?
#
loop_
_entity_poly.entity_id
_entity_poly.type
_entity_poly.pdbx_seq_one_letter_code
_entity_poly.pdbx_strand_id
1 'polypeptide(L)'
;MSQTLSPEEIAAMVDQKMRDMNPYQELLNNPDPARSLAAMEIMLGTGDESLVRMALEYGILSPNPTVKRVAFETYLQTGPIFSIRFDGSKVEDGDFPRIVRDLWNGTLDADMVGYWRIPVGQYYEVKRCYGVAGDSEENCFVTVNSDGIFLTPYYMNGRAIVADDGSLSGTANLQNVHEPLPFTISLID
;
A
#
# COMPACT_ATOMS: atom_id res chain seq x y z
N MET A 1 -10.67 33.52 -19.33
CA MET A 1 -11.64 33.83 -18.26
C MET A 1 -11.77 32.59 -17.40
N SER A 2 -11.27 32.62 -16.17
CA SER A 2 -11.49 31.54 -15.20
C SER A 2 -12.86 31.80 -14.59
N GLN A 3 -13.86 30.95 -14.87
CA GLN A 3 -15.14 31.00 -14.16
C GLN A 3 -14.87 30.52 -12.74
N THR A 4 -15.01 31.41 -11.77
CA THR A 4 -14.94 31.08 -10.35
C THR A 4 -16.28 30.51 -9.95
N LEU A 5 -16.31 29.23 -9.55
CA LEU A 5 -17.52 28.57 -9.04
C LEU A 5 -18.05 29.32 -7.81
N SER A 6 -19.36 29.53 -7.77
CA SER A 6 -20.04 30.07 -6.59
C SER A 6 -20.08 29.03 -5.45
N PRO A 7 -20.19 29.47 -4.19
CA PRO A 7 -20.36 28.55 -3.05
C PRO A 7 -21.55 27.59 -3.19
N GLU A 8 -22.64 28.04 -3.84
CA GLU A 8 -23.85 27.26 -4.08
C GLU A 8 -23.63 26.15 -5.12
N GLU A 9 -22.88 26.45 -6.19
CA GLU A 9 -22.48 25.44 -7.19
C GLU A 9 -21.54 24.39 -6.58
N ILE A 10 -20.61 24.81 -5.72
CA ILE A 10 -19.74 23.88 -4.99
C ILE A 10 -20.57 22.97 -4.07
N ALA A 11 -21.54 23.51 -3.33
CA ALA A 11 -22.41 22.71 -2.47
C ALA A 11 -23.23 21.68 -3.25
N ALA A 12 -23.81 22.07 -4.39
CA ALA A 12 -24.55 21.16 -5.26
C ALA A 12 -23.66 20.03 -5.84
N MET A 13 -22.41 20.36 -6.20
CA MET A 13 -21.42 19.37 -6.66
C MET A 13 -21.02 18.41 -5.53
N VAL A 14 -20.88 18.90 -4.30
CA VAL A 14 -20.62 18.07 -3.11
C VAL A 14 -21.80 17.14 -2.84
N ASP A 15 -23.03 17.64 -2.84
CA ASP A 15 -24.24 16.83 -2.61
C ASP A 15 -24.44 15.75 -3.67
N GLN A 16 -24.07 16.05 -4.92
CA GLN A 16 -24.09 15.06 -6.00
C GLN A 16 -23.03 13.98 -5.76
N LYS A 17 -21.79 14.38 -5.44
CA LYS A 17 -20.70 13.45 -5.14
C LYS A 17 -21.01 12.55 -3.94
N MET A 18 -21.61 13.11 -2.88
CA MET A 18 -22.05 12.34 -1.71
C MET A 18 -23.16 11.35 -2.05
N ARG A 19 -24.11 11.73 -2.92
CA ARG A 19 -25.15 10.83 -3.41
C ARG A 19 -24.61 9.69 -4.24
N ASP A 20 -23.58 9.93 -5.05
CA ASP A 20 -22.96 8.88 -5.87
C ASP A 20 -22.08 7.94 -5.02
N MET A 21 -21.47 8.42 -3.93
CA MET A 21 -20.72 7.60 -2.97
C MET A 21 -21.61 6.73 -2.07
N ASN A 22 -22.82 7.20 -1.75
CA ASN A 22 -23.73 6.52 -0.82
C ASN A 22 -24.10 5.07 -1.26
N PRO A 23 -24.45 4.79 -2.54
CA PRO A 23 -24.69 3.44 -3.02
C PRO A 23 -23.50 2.49 -2.86
N TYR A 24 -22.26 2.97 -3.06
CA TYR A 24 -21.07 2.13 -2.91
C TYR A 24 -20.80 1.81 -1.43
N GLN A 25 -21.02 2.77 -0.53
CA GLN A 25 -20.97 2.52 0.90
C GLN A 25 -22.04 1.52 1.35
N GLU A 26 -23.26 1.59 0.81
CA GLU A 26 -24.30 0.60 1.08
C GLU A 26 -23.92 -0.81 0.64
N LEU A 27 -23.21 -0.94 -0.49
CA LEU A 27 -22.69 -2.23 -0.98
C LEU A 27 -21.63 -2.81 -0.04
N LEU A 28 -20.71 -1.98 0.47
CA LEU A 28 -19.67 -2.41 1.41
C LEU A 28 -20.24 -2.71 2.81
N ASN A 29 -21.30 -2.00 3.21
CA ASN A 29 -22.02 -2.21 4.48
C ASN A 29 -23.15 -3.24 4.38
N ASN A 30 -23.17 -4.08 3.33
CA ASN A 30 -24.19 -5.11 3.18
C ASN A 30 -24.14 -6.09 4.37
N PRO A 31 -25.29 -6.50 4.94
CA PRO A 31 -25.32 -7.46 6.03
C PRO A 31 -24.86 -8.86 5.62
N ASP A 32 -24.87 -9.19 4.33
CA ASP A 32 -24.28 -10.41 3.77
C ASP A 32 -22.78 -10.20 3.51
N PRO A 33 -21.88 -10.83 4.29
CA PRO A 33 -20.44 -10.62 4.15
C PRO A 33 -19.90 -11.00 2.77
N ALA A 34 -20.53 -11.97 2.08
CA ALA A 34 -20.12 -12.37 0.75
C ALA A 34 -20.40 -11.28 -0.29
N ARG A 35 -21.50 -10.53 -0.12
CA ARG A 35 -21.84 -9.39 -0.98
C ARG A 35 -20.90 -8.22 -0.76
N SER A 36 -20.58 -7.89 0.48
CA SER A 36 -19.64 -6.82 0.79
C SER A 36 -18.24 -7.13 0.27
N LEU A 37 -17.78 -8.39 0.43
CA LEU A 37 -16.50 -8.84 -0.10
C LEU A 37 -16.45 -8.72 -1.63
N ALA A 38 -17.48 -9.20 -2.32
CA ALA A 38 -17.55 -9.10 -3.78
C ALA A 38 -17.59 -7.64 -4.25
N ALA A 39 -18.32 -6.76 -3.55
CA ALA A 39 -18.35 -5.33 -3.85
C ALA A 39 -16.96 -4.70 -3.71
N MET A 40 -16.25 -5.02 -2.63
CA MET A 40 -14.88 -4.55 -2.39
C MET A 40 -13.93 -4.99 -3.52
N GLU A 41 -13.92 -6.28 -3.87
CA GLU A 41 -13.08 -6.81 -4.95
C GLU A 41 -13.37 -6.14 -6.30
N ILE A 42 -14.66 -5.96 -6.63
CA ILE A 42 -15.08 -5.28 -7.86
C ILE A 42 -14.59 -3.83 -7.86
N MET A 43 -14.80 -3.10 -6.78
CA MET A 43 -14.39 -1.69 -6.64
C MET A 43 -12.88 -1.51 -6.75
N LEU A 44 -12.08 -2.38 -6.12
CA LEU A 44 -10.63 -2.39 -6.25
C LEU A 44 -10.17 -2.66 -7.70
N GLY A 45 -10.93 -3.44 -8.46
CA GLY A 45 -10.64 -3.76 -9.86
C GLY A 45 -11.08 -2.70 -10.89
N THR A 46 -11.80 -1.65 -10.50
CA THR A 46 -12.34 -0.65 -11.44
C THR A 46 -11.28 0.25 -12.07
N GLY A 47 -10.18 0.49 -11.34
CA GLY A 47 -9.20 1.54 -11.67
C GLY A 47 -9.68 2.97 -11.36
N ASP A 48 -10.91 3.15 -10.86
CA ASP A 48 -11.38 4.44 -10.35
C ASP A 48 -10.74 4.70 -8.98
N GLU A 49 -9.86 5.69 -8.89
CA GLU A 49 -9.11 6.00 -7.67
C GLU A 49 -10.00 6.19 -6.44
N SER A 50 -11.21 6.74 -6.60
CA SER A 50 -12.13 6.99 -5.50
C SER A 50 -12.79 5.70 -5.00
N LEU A 51 -13.17 4.80 -5.92
CA LEU A 51 -13.73 3.50 -5.56
C LEU A 51 -12.66 2.57 -5.00
N VAL A 52 -11.46 2.58 -5.58
CA VAL A 52 -10.30 1.84 -5.10
C VAL A 52 -9.97 2.26 -3.66
N ARG A 53 -9.89 3.57 -3.38
CA ARG A 53 -9.61 4.07 -2.02
C ARG A 53 -10.69 3.64 -1.04
N MET A 54 -11.96 3.81 -1.38
CA MET A 54 -13.09 3.44 -0.49
C MET A 54 -13.09 1.94 -0.17
N ALA A 55 -12.90 1.09 -1.18
CA ALA A 55 -12.87 -0.35 -1.00
C ALA A 55 -11.62 -0.80 -0.22
N LEU A 56 -10.48 -0.17 -0.46
CA LEU A 56 -9.24 -0.43 0.27
C LEU A 56 -9.39 -0.09 1.75
N GLU A 57 -9.91 1.09 2.08
CA GLU A 57 -10.19 1.50 3.46
C GLU A 57 -11.11 0.50 4.17
N TYR A 58 -12.23 0.13 3.54
CA TYR A 58 -13.14 -0.88 4.07
C TYR A 58 -12.44 -2.21 4.36
N GLY A 59 -11.63 -2.67 3.40
CA GLY A 59 -10.99 -3.96 3.46
C GLY A 59 -9.85 -4.04 4.48
N ILE A 60 -8.92 -3.09 4.40
CA ILE A 60 -7.70 -3.02 5.23
C ILE A 60 -8.02 -2.73 6.70
N LEU A 61 -9.06 -1.93 6.97
CA LEU A 61 -9.50 -1.64 8.34
C LEU A 61 -10.50 -2.68 8.88
N SER A 62 -10.85 -3.70 8.10
CA SER A 62 -11.79 -4.74 8.53
C SER A 62 -11.27 -5.51 9.75
N PRO A 63 -12.08 -5.79 10.78
CA PRO A 63 -11.66 -6.66 11.88
C PRO A 63 -11.52 -8.14 11.44
N ASN A 64 -11.98 -8.49 10.23
CA ASN A 64 -11.87 -9.84 9.70
C ASN A 64 -10.52 -10.01 8.97
N PRO A 65 -9.61 -10.89 9.45
CA PRO A 65 -8.29 -11.06 8.86
C PRO A 65 -8.34 -11.58 7.41
N THR A 66 -9.36 -12.34 7.05
CA THR A 66 -9.57 -12.79 5.67
C THR A 66 -9.90 -11.62 4.76
N VAL A 67 -10.75 -10.69 5.20
CA VAL A 67 -11.10 -9.49 4.42
C VAL A 67 -9.88 -8.58 4.28
N LYS A 68 -9.12 -8.33 5.36
CA LYS A 68 -7.85 -7.56 5.29
C LYS A 68 -6.89 -8.15 4.25
N ARG A 69 -6.71 -9.48 4.28
CA ARG A 69 -5.83 -10.19 3.36
C ARG A 69 -6.29 -10.04 1.92
N VAL A 70 -7.57 -10.32 1.64
CA VAL A 70 -8.11 -10.22 0.28
C VAL A 70 -7.98 -8.79 -0.24
N ALA A 71 -8.33 -7.78 0.57
CA ALA A 71 -8.17 -6.38 0.19
C ALA A 71 -6.72 -6.04 -0.18
N PHE A 72 -5.76 -6.49 0.63
CA PHE A 72 -4.34 -6.28 0.35
C PHE A 72 -3.89 -7.01 -0.92
N GLU A 73 -4.24 -8.28 -1.09
CA GLU A 73 -3.88 -9.08 -2.26
C GLU A 73 -4.48 -8.50 -3.55
N THR A 74 -5.73 -8.04 -3.53
CA THR A 74 -6.38 -7.37 -4.66
C THR A 74 -5.75 -6.00 -4.92
N TYR A 75 -5.39 -5.25 -3.88
CA TYR A 75 -4.69 -3.98 -4.05
C TYR A 75 -3.34 -4.15 -4.76
N LEU A 76 -2.57 -5.20 -4.45
CA LEU A 76 -1.32 -5.48 -5.16
C LEU A 76 -1.52 -5.68 -6.67
N GLN A 77 -2.67 -6.20 -7.09
CA GLN A 77 -2.99 -6.41 -8.51
C GLN A 77 -3.18 -5.09 -9.29
N THR A 78 -3.45 -3.98 -8.60
CA THR A 78 -3.57 -2.66 -9.24
C THR A 78 -2.20 -2.05 -9.59
N GLY A 79 -1.10 -2.69 -9.18
CA GLY A 79 0.27 -2.21 -9.37
C GLY A 79 0.58 -0.94 -8.56
N PRO A 80 0.28 -0.89 -7.25
CA PRO A 80 0.48 0.32 -6.46
C PRO A 80 1.95 0.70 -6.33
N ILE A 81 2.21 1.96 -6.04
CA ILE A 81 3.56 2.43 -5.67
C ILE A 81 3.65 2.47 -4.15
N PHE A 82 4.49 1.62 -3.58
CA PHE A 82 4.76 1.67 -2.15
C PHE A 82 5.74 2.79 -1.83
N SER A 83 5.34 3.66 -0.91
CA SER A 83 6.22 4.63 -0.27
C SER A 83 6.66 4.07 1.07
N ILE A 84 7.83 3.43 1.09
CA ILE A 84 8.40 2.81 2.28
C ILE A 84 9.14 3.87 3.09
N ARG A 85 8.75 4.04 4.35
CA ARG A 85 9.43 4.88 5.34
C ARG A 85 10.26 3.98 6.27
N PHE A 86 11.55 4.23 6.38
CA PHE A 86 12.47 3.54 7.29
C PHE A 86 12.90 4.48 8.42
N ASP A 87 12.87 4.00 9.66
CA ASP A 87 13.42 4.74 10.80
C ASP A 87 14.89 4.34 11.05
N GLY A 88 15.81 5.08 10.44
CA GLY A 88 17.25 4.88 10.60
C GLY A 88 17.89 5.74 11.68
N SER A 89 17.10 6.39 12.55
CA SER A 89 17.60 7.31 13.59
C SER A 89 18.57 6.66 14.59
N LYS A 90 18.57 5.33 14.67
CA LYS A 90 19.43 4.51 15.55
C LYS A 90 20.51 3.73 14.80
N VAL A 91 20.63 3.89 13.48
CA VAL A 91 21.67 3.22 12.71
C VAL A 91 22.97 4.00 12.86
N GLU A 92 24.01 3.31 13.33
CA GLU A 92 25.34 3.91 13.52
C GLU A 92 26.23 3.70 12.29
N ASP A 93 25.92 2.72 11.43
CA ASP A 93 26.68 2.44 10.21
C ASP A 93 26.36 3.39 9.04
N GLY A 94 27.36 3.60 8.18
CA GLY A 94 27.24 4.46 7.00
C GLY A 94 26.53 3.80 5.82
N ASP A 95 26.14 2.53 5.94
CA ASP A 95 25.55 1.76 4.85
C ASP A 95 24.08 2.10 4.64
N PHE A 96 23.33 2.41 5.71
CA PHE A 96 21.93 2.81 5.57
C PHE A 96 21.75 4.03 4.64
N PRO A 97 22.47 5.16 4.81
CA PRO A 97 22.39 6.27 3.87
C PRO A 97 22.77 5.94 2.44
N ARG A 98 23.80 5.10 2.26
CA ARG A 98 24.26 4.65 0.94
C ARG A 98 23.19 3.83 0.23
N ILE A 99 22.53 2.90 0.93
CA ILE A 99 21.45 2.08 0.37
C ILE A 99 20.29 2.98 -0.07
N VAL A 100 19.82 3.85 0.83
CA VAL A 100 18.66 4.71 0.55
C VAL A 100 18.94 5.66 -0.61
N ARG A 101 20.06 6.39 -0.59
CA ARG A 101 20.33 7.43 -1.60
C ARG A 101 20.90 6.87 -2.90
N ASP A 102 21.89 5.99 -2.83
CA ASP A 102 22.70 5.62 -3.99
C ASP A 102 22.19 4.37 -4.71
N LEU A 103 21.56 3.43 -3.99
CA LEU A 103 21.08 2.17 -4.57
C LEU A 103 19.59 2.22 -4.91
N TRP A 104 18.79 2.86 -4.07
CA TRP A 104 17.33 2.92 -4.23
C TRP A 104 16.82 4.24 -4.80
N ASN A 105 17.70 5.23 -4.97
CA ASN A 105 17.33 6.58 -5.40
C ASN A 105 16.21 7.19 -4.52
N GLY A 106 16.27 6.89 -3.22
CA GLY A 106 15.39 7.41 -2.19
C GLY A 106 15.90 8.72 -1.58
N THR A 107 15.19 9.19 -0.56
CA THR A 107 15.55 10.41 0.18
C THR A 107 15.77 10.10 1.65
N LEU A 108 16.59 10.92 2.30
CA LEU A 108 16.80 10.92 3.74
C LEU A 108 16.53 12.32 4.27
N ASP A 109 15.79 12.42 5.37
CA ASP A 109 15.67 13.68 6.10
C ASP A 109 16.82 13.91 7.08
N ALA A 110 16.73 14.99 7.85
CA ALA A 110 17.75 15.37 8.83
C ALA A 110 17.83 14.42 10.04
N ASP A 111 16.77 13.65 10.30
CA ASP A 111 16.64 12.73 11.42
C ASP A 111 16.96 11.28 11.02
N MET A 112 17.57 11.08 9.84
CA MET A 112 17.91 9.77 9.29
C MET A 112 16.68 8.89 9.02
N VAL A 113 15.54 9.50 8.72
CA VAL A 113 14.37 8.76 8.21
C VAL A 113 14.48 8.66 6.69
N GLY A 114 14.50 7.42 6.20
CA GLY A 114 14.62 7.09 4.79
C GLY A 114 13.27 6.92 4.12
N TYR A 115 13.13 7.40 2.89
CA TYR A 115 11.94 7.22 2.07
C TYR A 115 12.32 6.61 0.73
N TRP A 116 11.67 5.51 0.37
CA TRP A 116 11.87 4.84 -0.91
C TRP A 116 10.54 4.55 -1.58
N ARG A 117 10.44 4.88 -2.86
CA ARG A 117 9.27 4.59 -3.70
C ARG A 117 9.57 3.44 -4.63
N ILE A 118 8.78 2.39 -4.55
CA ILE A 118 8.95 1.19 -5.38
C ILE A 118 7.58 0.74 -5.95
N PRO A 119 7.45 0.67 -7.28
CA PRO A 119 6.22 0.20 -7.91
C PRO A 119 6.09 -1.33 -7.84
N VAL A 120 4.93 -1.81 -7.42
CA VAL A 120 4.57 -3.23 -7.47
C VAL A 120 4.31 -3.61 -8.92
N GLY A 121 4.97 -4.70 -9.37
CA GLY A 121 4.83 -5.26 -10.70
C GLY A 121 3.79 -6.38 -10.78
N GLN A 122 3.82 -7.13 -11.87
CA GLN A 122 2.93 -8.27 -12.08
C GLN A 122 3.19 -9.41 -11.09
N TYR A 123 2.19 -10.28 -10.93
CA TYR A 123 2.30 -11.52 -10.18
C TYR A 123 2.98 -12.62 -11.02
N TYR A 124 3.96 -13.32 -10.43
CA TYR A 124 4.67 -14.43 -11.04
C TYR A 124 4.17 -15.77 -10.47
N GLU A 125 3.30 -16.45 -11.21
CA GLU A 125 2.64 -17.71 -10.79
C GLU A 125 3.61 -18.78 -10.27
N VAL A 126 4.74 -18.98 -10.97
CA VAL A 126 5.73 -20.02 -10.61
C VAL A 126 6.40 -19.72 -9.26
N LYS A 127 6.66 -18.44 -8.98
CA LYS A 127 7.34 -17.99 -7.75
C LYS A 127 6.39 -17.59 -6.64
N ARG A 128 5.11 -17.43 -6.96
CA ARG A 128 4.04 -17.01 -6.05
C ARG A 128 4.32 -15.69 -5.34
N CYS A 129 4.75 -14.70 -6.11
CA CYS A 129 5.12 -13.37 -5.61
C CYS A 129 4.81 -12.29 -6.65
N TYR A 130 4.66 -11.05 -6.21
CA TYR A 130 4.66 -9.87 -7.07
C TYR A 130 6.09 -9.39 -7.29
N GLY A 131 6.41 -8.97 -8.51
CA GLY A 131 7.69 -8.36 -8.87
C GLY A 131 7.79 -6.87 -8.58
N VAL A 132 8.90 -6.27 -9.00
CA VAL A 132 9.04 -4.82 -9.15
C VAL A 132 8.63 -4.44 -10.57
N ALA A 133 7.85 -3.37 -10.74
CA ALA A 133 7.44 -2.96 -12.08
C ALA A 133 8.65 -2.57 -12.96
N GLY A 134 8.74 -3.15 -14.15
CA GLY A 134 9.85 -2.91 -15.09
C GLY A 134 11.14 -3.70 -14.80
N ASP A 135 11.13 -4.58 -13.80
CA ASP A 135 12.26 -5.48 -13.49
C ASP A 135 12.06 -6.87 -14.14
N SER A 136 13.11 -7.69 -14.12
CA SER A 136 13.09 -9.07 -14.60
C SER A 136 12.16 -9.94 -13.76
N GLU A 137 11.62 -11.01 -14.37
CA GLU A 137 10.86 -12.05 -13.66
C GLU A 137 11.69 -12.82 -12.62
N GLU A 138 12.98 -12.50 -12.51
CA GLU A 138 13.86 -13.15 -11.57
C GLU A 138 13.64 -12.70 -10.11
N ASN A 139 13.12 -11.49 -9.89
CA ASN A 139 13.08 -10.85 -8.58
C ASN A 139 11.68 -10.82 -7.96
N CYS A 140 11.53 -11.43 -6.77
CA CYS A 140 10.33 -11.28 -5.95
C CYS A 140 10.40 -10.01 -5.10
N PHE A 141 9.35 -9.22 -5.12
CA PHE A 141 9.17 -8.07 -4.25
C PHE A 141 8.21 -8.38 -3.09
N VAL A 142 6.95 -8.71 -3.38
CA VAL A 142 5.93 -8.93 -2.35
C VAL A 142 5.46 -10.39 -2.37
N THR A 143 5.54 -11.06 -1.22
CA THR A 143 4.92 -12.38 -1.02
C THR A 143 3.90 -12.30 0.10
N VAL A 144 2.71 -12.84 -0.15
CA VAL A 144 1.63 -12.93 0.84
C VAL A 144 1.29 -14.40 1.06
N ASN A 145 1.45 -14.91 2.28
CA ASN A 145 1.13 -16.30 2.63
C ASN A 145 0.56 -16.40 4.05
N SER A 146 0.28 -17.60 4.55
CA SER A 146 -0.28 -17.79 5.90
C SER A 146 0.58 -17.22 7.02
N ASP A 147 1.88 -17.07 6.79
CA ASP A 147 2.85 -16.64 7.78
C ASP A 147 3.01 -15.11 7.81
N GLY A 148 2.56 -14.41 6.77
CA GLY A 148 2.47 -12.96 6.74
C GLY A 148 2.79 -12.34 5.38
N ILE A 149 3.19 -11.07 5.42
CA ILE A 149 3.59 -10.28 4.25
C ILE A 149 5.10 -10.12 4.29
N PHE A 150 5.77 -10.49 3.21
CA PHE A 150 7.21 -10.41 3.07
C PHE A 150 7.56 -9.44 1.96
N LEU A 151 8.50 -8.54 2.24
CA LEU A 151 9.04 -7.55 1.33
C LEU A 151 10.50 -7.89 1.09
N THR A 152 10.81 -8.43 -0.09
CA THR A 152 12.16 -8.89 -0.45
C THR A 152 12.74 -8.21 -1.68
N PRO A 153 12.55 -6.88 -1.90
CA PRO A 153 13.19 -6.23 -3.03
C PRO A 153 14.71 -6.17 -2.82
N TYR A 154 15.44 -5.75 -3.85
CA TYR A 154 16.90 -5.76 -3.84
C TYR A 154 17.50 -5.08 -2.59
N TYR A 155 18.39 -5.79 -1.90
CA TYR A 155 19.05 -5.40 -0.62
C TYR A 155 18.16 -5.32 0.63
N MET A 156 16.92 -5.78 0.57
CA MET A 156 15.99 -5.76 1.70
C MET A 156 15.40 -7.16 1.95
N ASN A 157 15.30 -7.53 3.22
CA ASN A 157 14.45 -8.63 3.66
C ASN A 157 13.60 -8.15 4.83
N GLY A 158 12.31 -7.92 4.58
CA GLY A 158 11.37 -7.42 5.57
C GLY A 158 10.17 -8.32 5.75
N ARG A 159 9.61 -8.30 6.97
CA ARG A 159 8.32 -8.88 7.29
C ARG A 159 7.41 -7.79 7.84
N ALA A 160 6.18 -7.74 7.33
CA ALA A 160 5.17 -6.79 7.75
C ALA A 160 3.85 -7.49 8.11
N ILE A 161 3.04 -6.75 8.83
CA ILE A 161 1.62 -7.01 9.04
C ILE A 161 0.81 -5.80 8.57
N VAL A 162 -0.44 -6.03 8.20
CA VAL A 162 -1.42 -4.95 8.05
C VAL A 162 -1.82 -4.51 9.46
N ALA A 163 -1.37 -3.32 9.87
CA ALA A 163 -1.71 -2.71 11.14
C ALA A 163 -3.15 -2.18 11.15
N ASP A 164 -3.67 -1.88 12.34
CA ASP A 164 -5.06 -1.42 12.51
C ASP A 164 -5.29 0.01 12.02
N ASP A 165 -4.23 0.77 11.79
CA ASP A 165 -4.27 2.11 11.18
C ASP A 165 -4.26 2.08 9.65
N GLY A 166 -4.26 0.88 9.05
CA GLY A 166 -4.20 0.69 7.61
C GLY A 166 -2.83 0.91 7.00
N SER A 167 -1.77 0.88 7.80
CA SER A 167 -0.40 0.77 7.31
C SER A 167 0.05 -0.69 7.19
N LEU A 168 1.05 -0.95 6.35
CA LEU A 168 1.95 -2.07 6.57
C LEU A 168 3.04 -1.62 7.53
N SER A 169 3.18 -2.32 8.65
CA SER A 169 4.22 -2.03 9.63
C SER A 169 5.06 -3.27 9.90
N GLY A 170 6.37 -3.10 9.98
CA GLY A 170 7.28 -4.23 10.05
C GLY A 170 8.72 -3.88 10.40
N THR A 171 9.58 -4.88 10.25
CA THR A 171 11.02 -4.74 10.43
C THR A 171 11.74 -5.37 9.25
N ALA A 172 12.79 -4.70 8.78
CA ALA A 172 13.59 -5.14 7.64
C ALA A 172 15.07 -5.18 7.98
N ASN A 173 15.75 -6.22 7.49
CA ASN A 173 17.19 -6.26 7.43
C ASN A 173 17.62 -5.70 6.07
N LEU A 174 18.52 -4.73 6.09
CA LEU A 174 19.13 -4.22 4.86
C LEU A 174 20.53 -4.78 4.72
N GLN A 175 20.97 -4.97 3.47
CA GLN A 175 22.32 -5.50 3.24
C GLN A 175 23.38 -4.58 3.88
N ASN A 176 24.26 -5.14 4.71
CA ASN A 176 25.35 -4.44 5.41
C ASN A 176 24.89 -3.41 6.47
N VAL A 177 23.59 -3.30 6.75
CA VAL A 177 23.10 -2.58 7.94
C VAL A 177 22.97 -3.60 9.06
N HIS A 178 23.65 -3.37 10.18
CA HIS A 178 23.73 -4.38 11.24
C HIS A 178 22.42 -4.49 12.03
N GLU A 179 21.77 -3.36 12.27
CA GLU A 179 20.52 -3.29 13.00
C GLU A 179 19.31 -3.51 12.09
N PRO A 180 18.34 -4.36 12.49
CA PRO A 180 17.05 -4.42 11.83
C PRO A 180 16.32 -3.07 11.95
N LEU A 181 15.78 -2.58 10.84
CA LEU A 181 15.13 -1.29 10.73
C LEU A 181 13.61 -1.40 10.79
N PRO A 182 12.95 -0.65 11.68
CA PRO A 182 11.50 -0.45 11.58
C PRO A 182 11.16 0.23 10.24
N PHE A 183 10.11 -0.26 9.59
CA PHE A 183 9.56 0.42 8.42
C PHE A 183 8.04 0.45 8.43
N THR A 184 7.49 1.43 7.72
CA THR A 184 6.05 1.58 7.48
C THR A 184 5.75 1.88 6.02
N ILE A 185 4.58 1.47 5.55
CA ILE A 185 4.01 1.82 4.24
C ILE A 185 2.55 2.21 4.49
N SER A 186 2.16 3.43 4.15
CA SER A 186 0.74 3.81 4.19
C SER A 186 0.01 3.13 3.03
N LEU A 187 -1.06 2.38 3.30
CA LEU A 187 -1.93 1.83 2.25
C LEU A 187 -3.12 2.74 1.98
N ILE A 188 -3.50 3.53 2.97
CA ILE A 188 -4.59 4.51 2.93
C ILE A 188 -4.02 5.89 3.31
N ASP A 189 -4.59 6.95 2.73
CA ASP A 189 -4.19 8.35 2.94
C ASP A 189 -5.09 9.03 3.97
#